data_AF-A0A151RDN0-F1
#
_entry.id   AF-A0A151RDN0-F1
#
_cell.length_a   1.000
_cell.length_b   1.000
_cell.length_c   1.000
_cell.angle_alpha   90.00
_cell.angle_beta   90.00
_cell.angle_gamma   90.00
#
_symmetry.space_group_name_H-M   'P 1'
#
loop_
_entity.id
_entity.type
_entity.pdbx_description
1 polymer ?
#
loop_
_entity_poly.entity_id
_entity_poly.type
_entity_poly.pdbx_seq_one_letter_code
_entity_poly.pdbx_strand_id
1 'polypeptide(L)' 'MDHVEAEKWILAMKEEMESLQKNQTWKLVKFPKGRHVVGCKWIFKRKLGIPGVEPLRYKARLLAKGFI' A
#
# COMPACT_ATOMS: atom_id res chain seq x y z
N MET A 1 -5.95 2.90 19.78
CA MET A 1 -5.65 2.91 18.34
C MET A 1 -6.94 3.28 17.66
N ASP A 2 -7.11 4.57 17.42
CA ASP A 2 -8.38 5.21 17.08
C ASP A 2 -8.96 4.64 15.78
N HIS A 3 -10.24 4.23 15.82
CA HIS A 3 -10.97 3.65 14.68
C HIS A 3 -10.84 4.49 13.39
N VAL A 4 -10.80 5.81 13.57
CA VAL A 4 -10.66 6.81 12.50
C VAL A 4 -9.31 6.72 11.77
N GLU A 5 -8.23 6.33 12.43
CA GLU A 5 -6.93 6.16 11.77
C GLU A 5 -6.90 4.89 10.92
N ALA A 6 -7.56 3.81 11.37
CA ALA A 6 -7.64 2.57 10.62
C ALA A 6 -8.34 2.77 9.26
N GLU A 7 -9.44 3.53 9.23
CA GLU A 7 -10.16 3.84 7.99
C GLU A 7 -9.30 4.63 7.00
N LYS A 8 -8.51 5.60 7.48
CA LYS A 8 -7.58 6.38 6.64
C LYS A 8 -6.48 5.51 6.04
N TRP A 9 -5.98 4.52 6.78
CA TRP A 9 -5.01 3.55 6.25
C TRP A 9 -5.62 2.63 5.20
N ILE A 10 -6.84 2.12 5.42
CA ILE A 10 -7.56 1.28 4.46
C ILE A 10 -7.83 2.06 3.16
N LEU A 11 -8.22 3.33 3.27
CA LEU A 11 -8.41 4.18 2.09
C LEU A 11 -7.11 4.33 1.29
N ALA A 12 -5.99 4.65 1.96
CA ALA A 12 -4.69 4.76 1.31
C ALA A 12 -4.24 3.44 0.65
N MET A 13 -4.59 2.27 1.23
CA MET A 13 -4.31 0.97 0.61
C MET A 13 -5.13 0.77 -0.66
N LYS A 14 -6.42 1.14 -0.65
CA LYS A 14 -7.29 1.06 -1.84
C LYS A 14 -6.76 1.95 -2.96
N GLU A 15 -6.39 3.19 -2.66
CA GLU A 15 -5.79 4.10 -3.63
C GLU A 15 -4.53 3.50 -4.30
N GLU A 16 -3.65 2.89 -3.51
CA GLU A 16 -2.45 2.22 -4.05
C GLU A 16 -2.83 1.02 -4.93
N MET A 17 -3.76 0.16 -4.49
CA MET A 17 -4.22 -0.98 -5.28
C MET A 17 -4.83 -0.55 -6.62
N GLU A 18 -5.66 0.49 -6.61
CA GLU A 18 -6.23 1.07 -7.83
C GLU A 18 -5.15 1.68 -8.73
N SER A 19 -4.14 2.34 -8.16
CA SER A 19 -3.01 2.87 -8.93
C SER A 19 -2.22 1.76 -9.62
N LEU A 20 -1.94 0.65 -8.92
CA LEU A 20 -1.26 -0.51 -9.49
C LEU A 20 -2.05 -1.13 -10.65
N GLN A 21 -3.37 -1.20 -10.53
CA GLN A 21 -4.25 -1.67 -11.60
C GLN A 21 -4.26 -0.72 -12.80
N LYS A 22 -4.41 0.60 -12.56
CA LYS A 22 -4.40 1.64 -13.61
C LYS A 22 -3.09 1.67 -14.37
N ASN A 23 -1.98 1.51 -13.67
CA ASN A 23 -0.65 1.49 -14.28
C ASN A 23 -0.34 0.19 -15.02
N GLN A 24 -1.23 -0.82 -14.99
CA GLN A 24 -1.05 -2.14 -15.60
C GLN A 24 0.28 -2.82 -15.23
N THR A 25 0.86 -2.45 -14.09
CA THR A 25 2.16 -2.96 -13.62
C THR A 25 2.02 -4.29 -12.87
N TRP A 26 0.79 -4.71 -12.58
CA TRP A 26 0.48 -5.93 -11.83
C TRP A 26 -0.65 -6.71 -12.49
N LYS A 27 -0.52 -8.03 -12.49
CA LYS A 27 -1.57 -8.96 -12.90
C LYS A 27 -1.84 -9.92 -11.75
N LEU A 28 -3.11 -10.05 -11.36
CA LEU A 28 -3.53 -11.08 -10.42
C LEU A 28 -3.41 -12.44 -11.11
N VAL A 29 -2.56 -13.31 -10.58
CA VAL A 29 -2.34 -14.67 -11.08
C VAL A 29 -2.73 -15.69 -10.02
N LYS A 30 -3.18 -16.87 -10.46
CA LYS A 30 -3.36 -18.00 -9.54
C LYS A 30 -2.00 -18.40 -8.96
N PHE A 31 -2.01 -18.88 -7.71
CA PHE A 31 -0.81 -19.34 -7.04
C PHE A 31 -0.09 -20.40 -7.89
N PRO A 32 1.16 -20.16 -8.32
CA PRO A 32 1.89 -21.10 -9.17
C PRO A 32 2.27 -22.35 -8.36
N LYS A 33 1.86 -23.53 -8.82
CA LYS A 33 2.26 -24.80 -8.21
C LYS A 33 3.79 -24.95 -8.30
N GLY A 34 4.42 -25.33 -7.19
CA GLY A 34 5.85 -25.64 -7.14
C GLY A 34 6.80 -24.43 -7.17
N ARG A 35 6.31 -23.20 -6.96
CA ARG A 35 7.18 -22.01 -6.84
C ARG A 35 7.08 -21.39 -5.45
N HIS A 36 8.22 -20.86 -4.99
CA HIS A 36 8.25 -19.97 -3.84
C HIS A 36 7.73 -18.59 -4.24
N VAL A 37 6.61 -18.20 -3.66
CA VAL A 37 6.05 -16.86 -3.84
C VAL A 37 6.74 -15.90 -2.88
N VAL A 38 7.19 -14.76 -3.40
CA VAL A 38 7.70 -13.67 -2.58
C VAL A 38 6.55 -13.07 -1.78
N GLY A 39 6.66 -13.09 -0.45
CA GLY A 39 5.68 -12.44 0.40
C GLY A 39 5.64 -10.94 0.16
N CYS A 40 4.50 -10.30 0.41
CA CYS A 40 4.36 -8.84 0.34
C CYS A 40 4.24 -8.25 1.74
N LYS A 41 4.61 -6.98 1.91
CA LYS A 41 4.39 -6.21 3.13
C LYS A 41 3.83 -4.84 2.78
N TRP A 42 2.89 -4.38 3.60
CA TRP A 42 2.42 -2.99 3.56
C TRP A 42 3.32 -2.09 4.40
N ILE A 43 3.73 -0.97 3.82
CA ILE A 43 4.41 0.11 4.52
C ILE A 43 3.46 1.30 4.63
N PHE A 44 3.22 1.72 5.87
CA PHE A 44 2.36 2.84 6.20
C PHE A 44 3.22 4.02 6.64
N LYS A 45 2.96 5.20 6.06
CA LYS A 45 3.65 6.44 6.43
C LYS A 45 2.67 7.60 6.49
N ARG A 46 2.62 8.28 7.63
CA ARG A 46 1.91 9.55 7.77
C ARG A 46 2.85 10.66 7.32
N LYS A 47 2.43 11.46 6.37
CA LYS A 47 3.10 12.70 5.98
C LYS A 47 2.34 13.85 6.62
N LEU A 48 2.94 14.48 7.62
CA LEU A 48 2.33 15.58 8.38
C LEU A 48 2.01 16.82 7.51
N GLY A 49 2.54 16.87 6.28
CA GLY A 49 2.38 18.02 5.39
C GLY A 49 3.13 19.24 5.93
N ILE A 50 2.95 20.38 5.25
CA ILE A 50 3.43 21.68 5.73
C ILE A 50 2.20 22.41 6.29
N PRO A 51 2.20 22.83 7.57
CA PRO A 51 1.08 23.55 8.16
C PRO A 51 0.67 24.76 7.30
N GLY A 52 -0.60 24.80 6.89
CA GLY A 52 -1.14 25.87 6.04
C GLY A 52 -0.90 25.74 4.53
N VAL A 53 -0.14 24.73 4.08
CA VAL A 53 0.17 24.52 2.65
C VAL A 53 -0.24 23.12 2.18
N GLU A 54 0.10 22.07 2.93
CA GLU A 54 -0.26 20.69 2.59
C GLU A 54 -0.92 19.98 3.79
N PRO A 55 -2.10 19.36 3.62
CA PRO A 55 -2.75 18.63 4.70
C PRO A 55 -2.03 17.32 5.05
N LEU A 56 -2.28 16.82 6.26
CA LEU A 56 -1.84 15.49 6.71
C LEU A 56 -2.32 14.42 5.72
N ARG A 57 -1.38 13.67 5.14
CA ARG A 57 -1.67 12.60 4.19
C ARG A 57 -1.20 11.25 4.69
N TYR A 58 -2.07 10.25 4.56
CA TYR A 58 -1.77 8.86 4.82
C TYR A 58 -1.27 8.22 3.53
N LYS A 59 -0.12 7.57 3.56
CA LYS A 59 0.42 6.81 2.43
C LYS A 59 0.60 5.36 2.82
N ALA A 60 0.01 4.46 2.04
CA ALA A 60 0.27 3.03 2.10
C ALA A 60 0.99 2.63 0.82
N ARG A 61 1.99 1.75 0.93
CA ARG A 61 2.69 1.15 -0.22
C ARG A 61 2.80 -0.34 -0.07
N LEU A 62 2.53 -1.07 -1.13
CA LEU A 62 2.72 -2.51 -1.20
C LEU A 62 4.12 -2.81 -1.74
N LEU A 63 4.94 -3.51 -0.95
CA LEU A 63 6.30 -3.88 -1.32
C LEU A 63 6.49 -5.39 -1.27
N ALA A 64 7.30 -5.92 -2.18
CA ALA A 64 7.83 -7.26 -2.06
C ALA A 64 8.75 -7.33 -0.83
N LYS A 65 8.60 -8.38 -0.02
CA LYS A 65 9.52 -8.69 1.07
C LYS A 65 10.81 -9.17 0.40
N GLY A 66 11.79 -8.27 0.30
CA GLY A 66 13.09 -8.61 -0.28
C GLY A 66 13.66 -9.85 0.37
N PHE A 67 14.07 -10.82 -0.45
CA PHE A 67 14.96 -11.90 0.00
C PHE A 67 16.35 -11.29 0.16
N ILE A 68 16.89 -11.35 1.38
CA ILE A 68 18.33 -11.26 1.65
C ILE A 68 18.79 -12.68 1.93
#